data_AF-J2VPV0-F1
#
_entry.id   AF-J2VPV0-F1
#
_cell.length_a   1.000
_cell.length_b   1.000
_cell.length_c   1.000
_cell.angle_alpha   90.00
_cell.angle_beta   90.00
_cell.angle_gamma   90.00
#
_symmetry.space_group_name_H-M   'P 1'
#
loop_
_entity.id
_entity.type
_entity.pdbx_description
1 polymer ?
#
loop_
_entity_poly.entity_id
_entity_poly.type
_entity_poly.pdbx_seq_one_letter_code
_entity_poly.pdbx_strand_id
1 'polypeptide(L)'
;GASQSHMLALDYALRPVLSSLNPKHVLPSIYATESQVTWSDEAGLVLDAPIEARVDEGVAQLSASLLALHRAAPEQFHEIPFSQVRCSI
;
A
#
# COMPACT_ATOMS: atom_id res chain seq x y z
N GLY A 1 9.33 3.16 -28.76
CA GLY A 1 7.90 2.85 -28.54
C GLY A 1 7.63 1.84 -27.44
N ALA A 2 8.49 1.70 -26.42
CA ALA A 2 8.31 0.72 -25.33
C ALA A 2 7.88 1.35 -23.98
N SER A 3 7.73 2.67 -23.91
CA SER A 3 7.54 3.40 -22.64
C SER A 3 6.09 3.40 -22.13
N GLN A 4 5.07 3.53 -22.99
CA GLN A 4 3.67 3.51 -22.53
C GLN A 4 3.15 2.11 -22.21
N SER A 5 3.62 1.10 -22.93
CA SER A 5 3.21 -0.30 -22.73
C SER A 5 3.68 -0.85 -21.36
N HIS A 6 4.85 -0.42 -20.89
CA HIS A 6 5.40 -0.82 -19.59
C HIS A 6 4.65 -0.17 -18.41
N MET A 7 4.22 1.09 -18.57
CA MET A 7 3.41 1.81 -17.58
C MET A 7 2.04 1.15 -17.37
N LEU A 8 1.39 0.73 -18.46
CA LEU A 8 0.11 0.04 -18.40
C LEU A 8 0.25 -1.37 -17.80
N ALA A 9 1.30 -2.12 -18.12
CA ALA A 9 1.50 -3.46 -17.58
C ALA A 9 1.60 -3.48 -16.04
N LEU A 10 2.19 -2.44 -15.43
CA LEU A 10 2.30 -2.32 -13.98
C LEU A 10 0.94 -2.04 -13.33
N ASP A 11 0.16 -1.09 -13.86
CA ASP A 11 -1.18 -0.74 -13.35
C ASP A 11 -2.16 -1.91 -13.43
N TYR A 12 -2.11 -2.70 -14.52
CA TYR A 12 -3.00 -3.84 -14.73
C TYR A 12 -2.57 -5.10 -13.95
N ALA A 13 -1.30 -5.27 -13.60
CA ALA A 13 -0.86 -6.41 -12.79
C ALA A 13 -1.10 -6.20 -11.29
N LEU A 14 -0.94 -4.97 -10.78
CA LEU A 14 -0.98 -4.68 -9.34
C LEU A 14 -2.38 -4.36 -8.80
N ARG A 15 -3.22 -3.62 -9.54
CA ARG A 15 -4.58 -3.28 -9.07
C ARG A 15 -5.46 -4.50 -8.77
N PRO A 16 -5.48 -5.58 -9.59
CA PRO A 16 -6.31 -6.74 -9.30
C PRO A 16 -5.86 -7.49 -8.04
N VAL A 17 -4.53 -7.58 -7.82
CA VAL A 17 -3.95 -8.24 -6.63
C VAL A 17 -4.27 -7.44 -5.37
N LEU A 18 -4.14 -6.11 -5.42
CA LEU A 18 -4.51 -5.28 -4.28
C LEU A 18 -6.03 -5.27 -4.03
N SER A 19 -6.85 -5.26 -5.08
CA SER A 19 -8.32 -5.25 -4.94
C SER A 19 -8.87 -6.57 -4.38
N SER A 20 -8.21 -7.70 -4.67
CA SER A 20 -8.59 -9.02 -4.15
C SER A 20 -8.26 -9.23 -2.67
N LEU A 21 -7.45 -8.36 -2.06
CA LEU A 21 -7.18 -8.35 -0.61
C LEU A 21 -8.27 -7.63 0.21
N ASN A 22 -9.32 -7.16 -0.46
CA ASN A 22 -10.41 -6.37 0.14
C ASN A 22 -9.89 -5.21 1.04
N PRO A 23 -8.92 -4.41 0.56
CA PRO A 23 -8.22 -3.45 1.39
C PRO A 23 -9.20 -2.39 1.89
N LYS A 24 -9.28 -2.24 3.21
CA LYS A 24 -10.13 -1.21 3.83
C LYS A 24 -9.64 0.21 3.51
N HIS A 25 -8.36 0.37 3.16
CA HIS A 25 -7.72 1.64 2.85
C HIS A 25 -6.78 1.45 1.66
N VAL A 26 -6.96 2.24 0.61
CA VAL A 26 -6.07 2.28 -0.57
C VAL A 26 -5.40 3.66 -0.60
N LEU A 27 -4.08 3.67 -0.51
CA LEU A 27 -3.28 4.90 -0.58
C LEU A 27 -3.02 5.32 -2.03
N PRO A 28 -2.74 6.60 -2.30
CA PRO A 28 -2.38 7.07 -3.62
C PRO A 28 -1.18 6.30 -4.20
N SER A 29 -1.30 5.85 -5.45
CA SER A 29 -0.18 5.22 -6.15
C SER A 29 0.89 6.25 -6.50
N ILE A 30 2.16 5.86 -6.35
CA ILE A 30 3.31 6.67 -6.73
C ILE A 30 3.92 6.06 -7.98
N TYR A 31 4.12 6.92 -8.99
CA TYR A 31 4.70 6.53 -10.27
C TYR A 31 5.98 7.33 -10.51
N ALA A 32 7.04 6.62 -10.90
CA ALA A 32 8.35 7.15 -11.23
C ALA A 32 8.66 6.83 -12.68
N THR A 33 9.23 7.78 -13.43
CA THR A 33 9.80 7.50 -14.75
C THR A 33 11.21 6.92 -14.61
N GLU A 34 11.68 6.23 -15.65
CA GLU A 34 13.04 5.70 -15.69
C GLU A 34 14.11 6.78 -15.45
N SER A 35 13.90 7.99 -15.96
CA SER A 35 14.81 9.12 -15.73
C SER A 35 14.90 9.56 -14.27
N GLN A 36 13.89 9.26 -13.45
CA GLN A 36 13.82 9.66 -12.05
C GLN A 36 14.44 8.62 -11.10
N VAL A 37 14.94 7.51 -11.64
CA VAL A 37 15.44 6.36 -10.89
C VAL A 37 16.77 5.94 -11.47
N THR A 38 17.85 6.23 -10.77
CA THR A 38 19.21 5.91 -11.21
C THR A 38 19.86 4.94 -10.24
N TRP A 39 20.63 3.98 -10.76
CA TRP A 39 21.49 3.13 -9.94
C TRP A 39 22.91 3.67 -9.96
N SER A 40 23.48 3.91 -8.78
CA SER A 40 24.90 4.22 -8.56
C SER A 40 25.57 3.05 -7.85
N ASP A 41 26.77 2.71 -8.26
CA ASP A 41 27.56 1.63 -7.65
C ASP A 41 28.00 1.99 -6.21
N GLU A 42 28.11 3.28 -5.89
CA GLU A 42 28.49 3.77 -4.57
C GLU A 42 27.31 4.04 -3.64
N ALA A 43 26.23 4.64 -4.16
CA ALA A 43 25.09 5.10 -3.37
C ALA A 43 23.85 4.20 -3.48
N GLY A 44 23.87 3.19 -4.35
CA GLY A 44 22.72 2.32 -4.63
C GLY A 44 21.64 3.04 -5.43
N LEU A 45 20.38 2.83 -5.05
CA LEU A 45 19.24 3.45 -5.71
C LEU A 45 19.17 4.94 -5.38
N VAL A 46 19.29 5.79 -6.40
CA VAL A 46 19.17 7.24 -6.30
C VAL A 46 17.89 7.68 -6.99
N LEU A 47 17.10 8.46 -6.27
CA LEU A 47 15.84 9.02 -6.73
C LEU A 47 16.00 10.51 -7.00
N ASP A 48 15.37 11.01 -8.05
CA ASP A 48 15.25 12.46 -8.25
C ASP A 48 14.40 13.07 -7.12
N ALA A 49 14.77 14.27 -6.67
CA ALA A 49 14.10 14.94 -5.55
C ALA A 49 12.55 14.99 -5.63
N PRO A 50 11.91 15.20 -6.80
CA PRO A 50 10.45 15.20 -6.89
C PRO A 50 9.81 13.85 -6.64
N ILE A 51 10.46 12.74 -7.03
CA ILE A 51 9.91 11.40 -6.78
C ILE A 51 10.22 10.96 -5.34
N GLU A 52 11.39 11.31 -4.82
CA GLU A 52 11.77 11.08 -3.42
C GLU A 52 10.75 11.71 -2.47
N ALA A 53 10.42 12.99 -2.65
CA ALA A 53 9.44 13.69 -1.82
C ALA A 53 8.05 13.00 -1.82
N ARG A 54 7.62 12.47 -2.98
CA ARG A 54 6.35 11.74 -3.09
C ARG A 54 6.40 10.40 -2.37
N VAL A 55 7.52 9.69 -2.44
CA VAL A 55 7.75 8.43 -1.72
C VAL A 55 7.70 8.70 -0.21
N ASP A 56 8.39 9.73 0.27
CA ASP A 56 8.39 10.10 1.68
C ASP A 56 6.98 10.45 2.19
N GLU A 57 6.22 11.22 1.41
CA GLU A 57 4.82 11.53 1.73
C GLU A 57 3.96 10.26 1.80
N GLY A 58 4.11 9.35 0.84
CA GLY A 58 3.40 8.07 0.83
C GLY A 58 3.73 7.19 2.04
N VAL A 59 5.00 7.13 2.43
CA VAL A 59 5.47 6.40 3.62
C VAL A 59 4.90 7.03 4.90
N ALA A 60 4.91 8.35 5.00
CA ALA A 60 4.33 9.07 6.13
C ALA A 60 2.81 8.79 6.25
N GLN A 61 2.09 8.82 5.12
CA GLN A 61 0.66 8.53 5.07
C GLN A 61 0.35 7.08 5.45
N LEU A 62 1.17 6.13 4.99
CA LEU A 62 1.06 4.72 5.37
C LEU A 62 1.27 4.54 6.88
N SER A 63 2.34 5.10 7.43
CA SER A 63 2.65 5.03 8.85
C SER A 63 1.51 5.60 9.70
N ALA A 64 1.00 6.78 9.35
CA ALA A 64 -0.14 7.40 10.02
C ALA A 64 -1.40 6.53 9.96
N SER A 65 -1.67 5.92 8.81
CA SER A 65 -2.82 5.03 8.61
C SER A 65 -2.72 3.76 9.45
N LEU A 66 -1.54 3.15 9.53
CA LEU A 66 -1.30 1.97 10.37
C LEU A 66 -1.46 2.30 11.85
N LEU A 67 -0.94 3.44 12.30
CA LEU A 67 -1.11 3.91 13.69
C LEU A 67 -2.58 4.22 14.02
N ALA A 68 -3.34 4.75 13.07
CA ALA A 68 -4.77 4.99 13.24
C ALA A 68 -5.56 3.66 13.32
N LEU A 69 -5.24 2.70 12.43
CA LEU A 69 -5.84 1.37 12.45
C LEU A 69 -5.55 0.62 13.75
N HIS A 70 -4.31 0.68 14.25
CA HIS A 70 -3.93 0.04 15.50
C HIS A 70 -4.72 0.63 16.69
N ARG A 71 -4.91 1.95 16.72
CA ARG A 71 -5.70 2.63 17.76
C ARG A 71 -7.20 2.36 17.66
N ALA A 72 -7.72 2.18 16.44
CA ALA A 72 -9.13 1.90 16.21
C ALA A 72 -9.48 0.41 16.35
N ALA A 73 -8.49 -0.48 16.41
CA ALA A 73 -8.71 -1.88 16.68
C ALA A 73 -9.30 -2.00 18.10
N PRO A 74 -10.48 -2.63 18.28
CA PRO A 74 -10.99 -2.88 19.61
C PRO A 74 -9.99 -3.76 20.36
N GLU A 75 -9.55 -3.28 21.52
CA GLU A 75 -8.59 -3.94 22.42
C GLU A 75 -9.00 -5.36 22.88
N GLN A 76 -10.21 -5.83 22.55
CA GLN A 76 -10.72 -7.10 23.05
C GLN A 76 -11.52 -7.84 21.97
N PHE A 77 -10.91 -8.88 21.44
CA PHE A 77 -11.64 -10.03 20.94
C PHE A 77 -12.22 -10.74 22.16
N HIS A 78 -13.47 -10.44 22.53
CA HIS A 78 -14.14 -11.18 23.60
C HIS A 78 -14.45 -12.57 23.07
N GLU A 79 -13.92 -13.62 23.70
CA GLU A 79 -14.35 -14.99 23.43
C GLU A 79 -15.86 -15.06 23.63
N ILE A 80 -16.61 -15.33 22.56
CA ILE A 80 -18.05 -15.59 22.66
C ILE A 80 -18.21 -17.00 23.24
N PRO A 81 -18.75 -17.17 24.46
CA PRO A 81 -19.01 -18.50 24.98
C PRO A 81 -20.04 -19.20 24.09
N PHE A 82 -19.79 -20.45 23.70
CA PHE A 82 -20.68 -21.23 22.84
C PHE A 82 -22.13 -21.30 23.37
N SER A 83 -22.35 -21.11 24.68
CA SER A 83 -23.68 -21.02 25.29
C SER A 83 -24.52 -19.81 24.83
N GLN A 84 -23.93 -18.81 24.20
CA GLN A 84 -24.60 -17.61 23.69
C GLN A 84 -25.01 -17.72 22.22
N VAL A 85 -24.56 -18.75 21.50
CA VAL A 85 -24.92 -18.96 20.10
C VAL A 85 -26.27 -19.68 20.03
N ARG A 86 -27.34 -18.92 19.81
CA ARG A 86 -28.64 -19.52 19.44
C ARG A 86 -28.68 -19.71 17.93
N CYS A 87 -28.40 -20.93 17.48
CA CYS A 87 -28.79 -21.36 16.13
C CYS A 87 -30.31 -21.45 16.09
N SER A 88 -30.96 -20.43 15.55
CA SER A 88 -32.36 -20.49 15.15
C SER A 88 -32.49 -21.52 14.03
N ILE A 89 -33.33 -22.53 14.23
CA ILE A 89 -33.69 -23.55 13.22
C ILE A 89 -34.81 -23.02 12.33
#